data_AF-A0A4Q5SFA6-F1
#
_entry.id   AF-A0A4Q5SFA6-F1
#
_cell.length_a   1.000
_cell.length_b   1.000
_cell.length_c   1.000
_cell.angle_alpha   90.00
_cell.angle_beta   90.00
_cell.angle_gamma   90.00
#
_symmetry.space_group_name_H-M   'P 1'
#
loop_
_entity.id
_entity.type
_entity.pdbx_description
1 polymer ?
#
loop_
_entity_poly.entity_id
_entity_poly.type
_entity_poly.pdbx_seq_one_letter_code
_entity_poly.pdbx_strand_id
1 'polypeptide(L)'
;VLNAEDADQWRGIADAADAARARGVAATFVWALPQVIRDGFVCFDQEDDVQAFDDVLFPIALGREAEVAPEVSTTIVTSAGGTEARNAEWAEARTHYDVGPGVRSEADIAALLGFFRARMGPAKGFRLRDPFDWEGVDEALGVGDGAAASFQLVRHYGGVARRITRPVSGTVRVALDGVETEAFSLGAGGVVTLDAAPDEGVEVSASFVFDVPVRFAEDRLTVSRATFLAGAAVSVPLVEVRE
;
A
#
# COMPACT_ATOMS: atom_id res chain seq x y z
N VAL A 1 23.89 11.31 11.86
CA VAL A 1 22.90 10.23 12.10
C VAL A 1 21.55 10.90 12.00
N LEU A 2 20.66 10.43 11.11
CA LEU A 2 19.36 11.05 10.87
C LEU A 2 18.50 11.03 12.16
N ASN A 3 17.92 12.16 12.54
CA ASN A 3 16.89 12.17 13.58
C ASN A 3 15.59 11.57 13.04
N ALA A 4 14.67 11.18 13.92
CA ALA A 4 13.40 10.58 13.48
C ALA A 4 12.52 11.58 12.72
N GLU A 5 12.63 12.87 13.05
CA GLU A 5 11.94 13.98 12.38
C GLU A 5 12.42 14.23 10.95
N ASP A 6 13.62 13.75 10.59
CA ASP A 6 14.26 13.97 9.30
C ASP A 6 14.05 12.78 8.33
N ALA A 7 13.11 11.87 8.62
CA ALA A 7 12.91 10.63 7.87
C ALA A 7 12.59 10.86 6.37
N ASP A 8 12.08 12.04 6.00
CA ASP A 8 11.84 12.44 4.61
C ASP A 8 13.13 12.53 3.77
N GLN A 9 14.28 12.77 4.40
CA GLN A 9 15.58 12.90 3.73
C GLN A 9 16.10 11.58 3.14
N TRP A 10 15.53 10.44 3.53
CA TRP A 10 15.93 9.12 3.03
C TRP A 10 15.87 9.01 1.50
N ARG A 11 14.88 9.65 0.85
CA ARG A 11 14.80 9.70 -0.62
C ARG A 11 15.99 10.41 -1.23
N GLY A 12 16.36 11.58 -0.72
CA GLY A 12 17.53 12.33 -1.22
C GLY A 12 18.84 11.57 -1.03
N ILE A 13 18.96 10.79 0.05
CA ILE A 13 20.11 9.91 0.29
C ILE A 13 20.15 8.77 -0.73
N ALA A 14 19.01 8.16 -1.04
CA ALA A 14 18.90 7.11 -2.06
C ALA A 14 19.26 7.67 -3.45
N ASP A 15 18.64 8.78 -3.85
CA ASP A 15 18.88 9.43 -5.15
C ASP A 15 20.36 9.81 -5.33
N ALA A 16 21.01 10.29 -4.27
CA ALA A 16 22.44 10.60 -4.28
C ALA A 16 23.31 9.34 -4.45
N ALA A 17 22.93 8.24 -3.81
CA ALA A 17 23.61 6.95 -3.96
C ALA A 17 23.45 6.38 -5.37
N ASP A 18 22.26 6.47 -5.95
CA ASP A 18 21.96 6.02 -7.31
C ASP A 18 22.69 6.89 -8.35
N ALA A 19 22.69 8.22 -8.17
CA ALA A 19 23.45 9.13 -9.00
C ALA A 19 24.97 8.87 -8.95
N ALA A 20 25.49 8.46 -7.79
CA ALA A 20 26.90 8.07 -7.65
C ALA A 20 27.21 6.75 -8.36
N ARG A 21 26.34 5.73 -8.27
CA ARG A 21 26.47 4.48 -9.03
C ARG A 21 26.43 4.73 -10.54
N ALA A 22 25.48 5.55 -11.02
CA ALA A 22 25.38 5.94 -12.42
C ALA A 22 26.64 6.64 -12.96
N ARG A 23 27.40 7.32 -12.08
CA ARG A 23 28.69 7.96 -12.41
C ARG A 23 29.88 6.99 -12.33
N GLY A 24 29.67 5.71 -12.05
CA GLY A 24 30.71 4.68 -11.99
C GLY A 24 31.47 4.63 -10.66
N VAL A 25 30.91 5.13 -9.56
CA VAL A 25 31.49 4.92 -8.23
C VAL A 25 31.45 3.42 -7.90
N ALA A 26 32.59 2.88 -7.45
CA ALA A 26 32.77 1.43 -7.28
C ALA A 26 31.81 0.79 -6.26
N ALA A 27 31.40 1.53 -5.23
CA ALA A 27 30.39 1.10 -4.27
C ALA A 27 29.81 2.32 -3.51
N THR A 28 28.54 2.23 -3.14
CA THR A 28 27.86 3.16 -2.24
C THR A 28 27.32 2.39 -1.05
N PHE A 29 27.48 2.93 0.17
CA PHE A 29 27.06 2.27 1.40
C PHE A 29 26.22 3.21 2.25
N VAL A 30 25.09 2.71 2.76
CA VAL A 30 24.30 3.38 3.80
C VAL A 30 24.58 2.70 5.14
N TRP A 31 25.36 3.36 5.99
CA TRP A 31 25.76 2.85 7.32
C TRP A 31 24.87 3.43 8.42
N ALA A 32 23.61 2.97 8.46
CA ALA A 32 22.61 3.53 9.37
C ALA A 32 21.49 2.53 9.70
N LEU A 33 21.81 1.22 9.80
CA LEU A 33 20.81 0.16 9.99
C LEU A 33 19.77 0.44 11.09
N PRO A 34 20.13 0.99 12.27
CA PRO A 34 19.13 1.35 13.29
C PRO A 34 18.13 2.41 12.82
N GLN A 35 18.59 3.44 12.08
CA GLN A 35 17.73 4.49 11.55
C GLN A 35 16.91 3.99 10.36
N VAL A 36 17.51 3.16 9.50
CA VAL A 36 16.82 2.50 8.39
C VAL A 36 15.64 1.67 8.90
N ILE A 37 15.84 0.88 9.96
CA ILE A 37 14.76 0.08 10.59
C ILE A 37 13.73 0.98 11.26
N ARG A 38 14.16 1.99 12.04
CA ARG A 38 13.28 2.95 12.73
C ARG A 38 12.36 3.69 11.75
N ASP A 39 12.91 4.14 10.64
CA ASP A 39 12.23 5.01 9.67
C ASP A 39 11.56 4.23 8.53
N GLY A 40 11.71 2.89 8.50
CA GLY A 40 11.14 2.05 7.46
C GLY A 40 11.74 2.29 6.06
N PHE A 41 12.97 2.79 5.97
CA PHE A 41 13.64 3.03 4.68
C PHE A 41 13.99 1.69 4.01
N VAL A 42 13.68 1.58 2.72
CA VAL A 42 14.01 0.41 1.89
C VAL A 42 14.67 0.88 0.61
N CYS A 43 15.82 0.30 0.27
CA CYS A 43 16.55 0.56 -0.97
C CYS A 43 16.95 -0.79 -1.59
N PHE A 44 16.47 -1.06 -2.80
CA PHE A 44 16.83 -2.25 -3.57
C PHE A 44 17.79 -1.86 -4.69
N ASP A 45 18.80 -2.68 -4.94
CA ASP A 45 19.64 -2.60 -6.13
C ASP A 45 18.82 -3.21 -7.29
N GLN A 46 17.94 -2.40 -7.91
CA GLN A 46 17.08 -2.84 -9.01
C GLN A 46 17.69 -2.47 -10.36
N GLU A 47 17.76 -3.43 -11.29
CA GLU A 47 17.81 -3.14 -12.72
C GLU A 47 16.50 -2.43 -13.10
N ASP A 48 16.60 -1.26 -13.76
CA ASP A 48 15.55 -0.27 -14.04
C ASP A 48 14.30 -0.73 -14.82
N ASP A 49 14.06 -2.04 -15.02
CA ASP A 49 13.04 -2.52 -15.98
C ASP A 49 12.10 -3.62 -15.46
N VAL A 50 11.72 -3.56 -14.19
CA VAL A 50 10.54 -4.30 -13.71
C VAL A 50 9.36 -3.32 -13.64
N GLN A 51 8.43 -3.41 -14.59
CA GLN A 51 7.09 -2.87 -14.41
C GLN A 51 6.44 -3.59 -13.21
N ALA A 52 6.71 -3.09 -12.01
CA ALA A 52 6.39 -3.73 -10.74
C ALA A 52 4.89 -3.71 -10.42
N PHE A 53 4.09 -2.95 -11.19
CA PHE A 53 2.65 -2.79 -10.94
C PHE A 53 1.89 -2.52 -12.25
N ASP A 54 0.88 -3.34 -12.53
CA ASP A 54 -0.10 -3.09 -13.58
C ASP A 54 -1.33 -2.42 -12.95
N ASP A 55 -1.69 -1.21 -13.40
CA ASP A 55 -2.82 -0.44 -12.84
C ASP A 55 -4.19 -0.97 -13.32
N VAL A 56 -4.51 -2.19 -12.87
CA VAL A 56 -5.74 -2.91 -13.19
C VAL A 56 -6.34 -3.53 -11.93
N LEU A 57 -7.67 -3.58 -11.86
CA LEU A 57 -8.38 -4.22 -10.76
C LEU A 57 -8.38 -5.74 -10.92
N PHE A 58 -8.39 -6.46 -9.79
CA PHE A 58 -8.64 -7.90 -9.75
C PHE A 58 -9.90 -8.26 -10.57
N PRO A 59 -9.84 -9.28 -11.44
CA PRO A 59 -10.76 -9.39 -12.57
C PRO A 59 -12.15 -9.94 -12.23
N ILE A 60 -12.34 -10.43 -11.00
CA ILE A 60 -13.57 -11.10 -10.57
C ILE A 60 -14.02 -10.57 -9.21
N ALA A 61 -15.32 -10.62 -8.95
CA ALA A 61 -15.86 -10.27 -7.64
C ALA A 61 -15.34 -11.24 -6.56
N LEU A 62 -14.99 -10.70 -5.40
CA LEU A 62 -14.54 -11.50 -4.27
C LEU A 62 -15.65 -12.44 -3.80
N GLY A 63 -15.25 -13.66 -3.44
CA GLY A 63 -16.19 -14.65 -2.93
C GLY A 63 -16.68 -14.25 -1.55
N ARG A 64 -17.84 -14.74 -1.14
CA ARG A 64 -18.36 -14.53 0.23
C ARG A 64 -17.41 -15.08 1.31
N GLU A 65 -16.59 -16.05 0.93
CA GLU A 65 -15.61 -16.73 1.77
C GLU A 65 -14.19 -16.15 1.60
N ALA A 66 -14.06 -14.94 1.02
CA ALA A 66 -12.76 -14.29 0.95
C ALA A 66 -12.20 -14.04 2.35
N GLU A 67 -10.94 -14.40 2.55
CA GLU A 67 -10.23 -14.23 3.81
C GLU A 67 -9.31 -13.00 3.73
N VAL A 68 -9.22 -12.24 4.82
CA VAL A 68 -8.33 -11.09 4.98
C VAL A 68 -7.61 -11.24 6.32
N ALA A 69 -6.28 -11.23 6.28
CA ALA A 69 -5.42 -11.49 7.42
C ALA A 69 -4.29 -10.44 7.50
N PRO A 70 -4.46 -9.38 8.30
CA PRO A 70 -3.39 -8.44 8.61
C PRO A 70 -2.29 -9.10 9.46
N GLU A 71 -1.03 -8.91 9.08
CA GLU A 71 0.15 -9.42 9.77
C GLU A 71 1.02 -8.26 10.28
N VAL A 72 1.53 -8.37 11.51
CA VAL A 72 2.52 -7.46 12.09
C VAL A 72 3.76 -8.25 12.49
N SER A 73 4.95 -7.65 12.39
CA SER A 73 6.18 -8.25 12.92
C SER A 73 6.53 -7.61 14.27
N THR A 74 6.58 -8.42 15.33
CA THR A 74 7.00 -7.99 16.67
C THR A 74 7.91 -9.03 17.30
N THR A 75 9.12 -8.61 17.66
CA THR A 75 10.07 -9.43 18.42
C THR A 75 9.85 -9.22 19.92
N ILE A 76 9.68 -10.33 20.65
CA ILE A 76 9.46 -10.34 22.10
C ILE A 76 10.67 -10.98 22.79
N VAL A 77 11.29 -10.24 23.71
CA VAL A 77 12.45 -10.72 24.49
C VAL A 77 12.09 -10.74 25.96
N THR A 78 12.20 -11.92 26.58
CA THR A 78 11.97 -12.10 28.02
C THR A 78 13.30 -12.23 28.74
N SER A 79 13.55 -11.35 29.70
CA SER A 79 14.72 -11.40 30.58
C SER A 79 14.64 -12.59 31.53
N ALA A 80 15.78 -13.05 32.05
CA ALA A 80 15.86 -14.11 33.07
C ALA A 80 15.08 -13.77 34.36
N GLY A 81 14.82 -12.48 34.63
CA GLY A 81 13.96 -12.01 35.72
C GLY A 81 12.46 -12.00 35.42
N GLY A 82 12.04 -12.43 34.23
CA GLY A 82 10.64 -12.49 33.81
C GLY A 82 10.06 -11.19 33.21
N THR A 83 10.87 -10.14 33.05
CA THR A 83 10.45 -8.89 32.38
C THR A 83 10.48 -9.06 30.86
N GLU A 84 9.48 -8.53 30.17
CA GLU A 84 9.33 -8.59 28.71
C GLU A 84 9.63 -7.24 28.06
N ALA A 85 10.41 -7.26 26.97
CA ALA A 85 10.58 -6.15 26.04
C ALA A 85 9.97 -6.54 24.68
N ARG A 86 9.24 -5.61 24.06
CA ARG A 86 8.55 -5.80 22.76
C ARG A 86 9.09 -4.78 21.76
N ASN A 87 9.53 -5.25 20.60
CA ASN A 87 10.03 -4.41 19.51
C ASN A 87 9.20 -4.65 18.25
N ALA A 88 8.42 -3.65 17.83
CA ALA A 88 7.68 -3.71 16.58
C ALA A 88 8.67 -3.47 15.42
N GLU A 89 8.82 -4.46 14.55
CA GLU A 89 9.77 -4.38 13.42
C GLU A 89 9.16 -3.72 12.19
N TRP A 90 7.83 -3.74 12.07
CA TRP A 90 7.10 -3.04 11.03
C TRP A 90 6.27 -1.91 11.62
N ALA A 91 6.31 -0.74 10.99
CA ALA A 91 5.50 0.42 11.38
C ALA A 91 4.01 0.23 11.06
N GLU A 92 3.71 -0.54 10.02
CA GLU A 92 2.35 -0.82 9.56
C GLU A 92 2.15 -2.34 9.45
N ALA A 93 0.88 -2.78 9.46
CA ALA A 93 0.55 -4.16 9.14
C ALA A 93 0.81 -4.44 7.65
N ARG A 94 0.92 -5.71 7.29
CA ARG A 94 0.90 -6.18 5.91
C ARG A 94 -0.25 -7.15 5.74
N THR A 95 -1.10 -6.93 4.75
CA THR A 95 -2.33 -7.73 4.61
C THR A 95 -2.15 -8.90 3.66
N HIS A 96 -2.55 -10.08 4.11
CA HIS A 96 -2.69 -11.28 3.30
C HIS A 96 -4.16 -11.50 2.96
N TYR A 97 -4.41 -11.99 1.75
CA TYR A 97 -5.76 -12.27 1.28
C TYR A 97 -5.83 -13.68 0.73
N ASP A 98 -6.94 -14.38 0.95
CA ASP A 98 -7.32 -15.51 0.10
C ASP A 98 -8.63 -15.19 -0.61
N VAL A 99 -8.54 -14.93 -1.92
CA VAL A 99 -9.68 -14.56 -2.76
C VAL A 99 -10.24 -15.72 -3.57
N GLY A 100 -9.66 -16.92 -3.39
CA GLY A 100 -10.05 -18.14 -4.07
C GLY A 100 -11.39 -18.72 -3.63
N PRO A 101 -11.61 -18.96 -2.32
CA PRO A 101 -12.73 -19.75 -1.81
C PRO A 101 -14.08 -19.39 -2.44
N GLY A 102 -14.78 -20.44 -2.88
CA GLY A 102 -16.10 -20.35 -3.49
C GLY A 102 -16.22 -21.04 -4.85
N VAL A 103 -17.46 -21.34 -5.22
CA VAL A 103 -17.80 -21.86 -6.56
C VAL A 103 -17.75 -20.72 -7.57
N ARG A 104 -17.03 -20.91 -8.67
CA ARG A 104 -16.83 -19.90 -9.72
C ARG A 104 -17.39 -20.39 -11.05
N SER A 105 -17.86 -19.45 -11.87
CA SER A 105 -18.26 -19.78 -13.25
C SER A 105 -17.02 -20.16 -14.07
N GLU A 106 -17.20 -20.89 -15.17
CA GLU A 106 -16.11 -21.18 -16.11
C GLU A 106 -15.47 -19.89 -16.67
N ALA A 107 -16.28 -18.85 -16.88
CA ALA A 107 -15.82 -17.55 -17.34
C ALA A 107 -14.92 -16.85 -16.30
N ASP A 108 -15.27 -16.90 -15.01
CA ASP A 108 -14.45 -16.33 -13.94
C ASP A 108 -13.10 -17.04 -13.83
N ILE A 109 -13.09 -18.38 -13.94
CA ILE A 109 -11.86 -19.17 -13.93
C ILE A 109 -10.97 -18.84 -15.13
N ALA A 110 -11.56 -18.69 -16.32
CA ALA A 110 -10.82 -18.28 -17.51
C ALA A 110 -10.22 -16.87 -17.35
N ALA A 111 -11.00 -15.92 -16.80
CA ALA A 111 -10.54 -14.57 -16.51
C ALA A 111 -9.39 -14.57 -15.49
N LEU A 112 -9.52 -15.33 -14.41
CA LEU A 112 -8.48 -15.47 -13.38
C LEU A 112 -7.19 -16.07 -13.94
N LEU A 113 -7.27 -17.16 -14.71
CA LEU A 113 -6.11 -17.77 -15.37
C LEU A 113 -5.42 -16.81 -16.35
N GLY A 114 -6.21 -16.06 -17.12
CA GLY A 114 -5.69 -15.04 -18.03
C GLY A 114 -4.97 -13.92 -17.27
N PHE A 115 -5.58 -13.45 -16.19
CA PHE A 115 -5.01 -12.41 -15.33
C PHE A 115 -3.71 -12.86 -14.66
N PHE A 116 -3.68 -14.07 -14.10
CA PHE A 116 -2.48 -14.66 -13.48
C PHE A 116 -1.31 -14.74 -14.47
N ARG A 117 -1.55 -15.23 -15.69
CA ARG A 117 -0.52 -15.31 -16.74
C ARG A 117 0.00 -13.94 -17.14
N ALA A 118 -0.89 -12.96 -17.25
CA ALA A 118 -0.52 -11.61 -17.65
C ALA A 118 0.29 -10.86 -16.56
N ARG A 119 0.13 -11.22 -15.28
CA ARG A 119 0.98 -10.72 -14.17
C ARG A 119 2.22 -11.55 -13.89
N MET A 120 2.40 -12.68 -14.58
CA MET A 120 3.53 -13.59 -14.37
C MET A 120 3.66 -14.03 -12.90
N GLY A 121 2.54 -14.41 -12.28
CA GLY A 121 2.49 -14.78 -10.86
C GLY A 121 2.84 -13.61 -9.94
N PRO A 122 3.84 -13.71 -9.04
CA PRO A 122 4.18 -12.66 -8.08
C PRO A 122 4.95 -11.48 -8.70
N ALA A 123 5.33 -11.55 -9.98
CA ALA A 123 6.22 -10.57 -10.59
C ALA A 123 5.61 -9.17 -10.75
N LYS A 124 4.28 -9.06 -10.92
CA LYS A 124 3.58 -7.78 -11.09
C LYS A 124 2.45 -7.61 -10.10
N GLY A 125 2.43 -6.46 -9.42
CA GLY A 125 1.32 -6.04 -8.59
C GLY A 125 0.11 -5.55 -9.39
N PHE A 126 -1.03 -5.45 -8.73
CA PHE A 126 -2.30 -4.97 -9.25
C PHE A 126 -3.21 -4.48 -8.12
N ARG A 127 -4.35 -3.88 -8.44
CA ARG A 127 -5.31 -3.37 -7.44
C ARG A 127 -6.24 -4.47 -6.95
N LEU A 128 -6.48 -4.49 -5.65
CA LEU A 128 -7.52 -5.27 -5.01
C LEU A 128 -8.42 -4.36 -4.18
N ARG A 129 -9.74 -4.42 -4.39
CA ARG A 129 -10.67 -3.79 -3.46
C ARG A 129 -10.86 -4.69 -2.24
N ASP A 130 -10.36 -4.26 -1.10
CA ASP A 130 -10.55 -4.96 0.16
C ASP A 130 -12.04 -4.98 0.53
N PRO A 131 -12.64 -6.15 0.85
CA PRO A 131 -14.07 -6.21 1.16
C PRO A 131 -14.43 -5.64 2.54
N PHE A 132 -13.46 -5.46 3.44
CA PHE A 132 -13.65 -5.01 4.82
C PHE A 132 -13.10 -3.61 5.09
N ASP A 133 -12.16 -3.13 4.26
CA ASP A 133 -11.50 -1.83 4.46
C ASP A 133 -11.14 -1.15 3.12
N TRP A 134 -12.12 -0.49 2.51
CA TRP A 134 -11.97 0.15 1.20
C TRP A 134 -12.37 1.63 1.18
N GLU A 135 -12.84 2.18 2.30
CA GLU A 135 -13.28 3.56 2.39
C GLU A 135 -12.65 4.28 3.59
N GLY A 136 -12.27 5.54 3.37
CA GLY A 136 -12.00 6.53 4.40
C GLY A 136 -13.15 7.53 4.43
N VAL A 137 -13.64 7.86 5.62
CA VAL A 137 -14.76 8.79 5.80
C VAL A 137 -14.30 9.90 6.73
N ASP A 138 -14.26 11.11 6.19
CA ASP A 138 -13.84 12.33 6.89
C ASP A 138 -12.46 12.17 7.59
N GLU A 139 -11.50 11.60 6.87
CA GLU A 139 -10.14 11.38 7.35
C GLU A 139 -9.41 12.71 7.45
N ALA A 140 -8.91 13.07 8.64
CA ALA A 140 -8.09 14.26 8.83
C ALA A 140 -6.75 14.11 8.09
N LEU A 141 -6.45 15.02 7.16
CA LEU A 141 -5.21 14.98 6.39
C LEU A 141 -4.15 15.94 6.94
N GLY A 142 -4.57 17.02 7.59
CA GLY A 142 -3.68 18.02 8.15
C GLY A 142 -4.41 19.30 8.53
N VAL A 143 -3.63 20.31 8.93
CA VAL A 143 -4.11 21.65 9.26
C VAL A 143 -3.35 22.66 8.42
N GLY A 144 -4.04 23.66 7.90
CA GLY A 144 -3.45 24.75 7.13
C GLY A 144 -2.43 25.53 7.96
N ASP A 145 -1.34 25.91 7.30
CA ASP A 145 -0.29 26.79 7.82
C ASP A 145 -0.13 28.05 6.94
N GLY A 146 -1.01 28.25 5.95
CA GLY A 146 -0.94 29.32 4.96
C GLY A 146 0.09 29.10 3.84
N ALA A 147 0.81 27.98 3.82
CA ALA A 147 1.87 27.70 2.85
C ALA A 147 1.75 26.34 2.14
N ALA A 148 1.45 25.27 2.86
CA ALA A 148 1.29 23.92 2.33
C ALA A 148 -0.07 23.74 1.65
N ALA A 149 -0.06 23.31 0.39
CA ALA A 149 -1.28 23.00 -0.37
C ALA A 149 -1.42 21.51 -0.69
N SER A 150 -0.40 20.69 -0.41
CA SER A 150 -0.38 19.27 -0.72
C SER A 150 -0.55 18.43 0.54
N PHE A 151 -1.52 17.53 0.53
CA PHE A 151 -1.90 16.67 1.64
C PHE A 151 -1.98 15.22 1.16
N GLN A 152 -1.40 14.29 1.91
CA GLN A 152 -1.42 12.87 1.57
C GLN A 152 -2.72 12.25 2.05
N LEU A 153 -3.44 11.52 1.17
CA LEU A 153 -4.55 10.69 1.60
C LEU A 153 -4.04 9.62 2.57
N VAL A 154 -4.69 9.54 3.73
CA VAL A 154 -4.37 8.62 4.81
C VAL A 154 -5.65 8.00 5.37
N ARG A 155 -5.54 6.76 5.84
CA ARG A 155 -6.58 6.06 6.59
C ARG A 155 -6.11 5.89 8.03
N HIS A 156 -6.91 6.33 9.00
CA HIS A 156 -6.58 6.18 10.41
C HIS A 156 -7.19 4.91 11.02
N TYR A 157 -6.37 4.17 11.75
CA TYR A 157 -6.74 3.05 12.61
C TYR A 157 -6.36 3.39 14.05
N GLY A 158 -7.19 4.20 14.71
CA GLY A 158 -6.84 4.78 16.00
C GLY A 158 -5.62 5.69 15.88
N GLY A 159 -4.53 5.37 16.59
CA GLY A 159 -3.29 6.16 16.57
C GLY A 159 -2.34 5.86 15.40
N VAL A 160 -2.71 4.96 14.49
CA VAL A 160 -1.88 4.57 13.34
C VAL A 160 -2.48 5.16 12.08
N ALA A 161 -1.69 5.91 11.30
CA ALA A 161 -2.09 6.40 9.99
C ALA A 161 -1.43 5.55 8.90
N ARG A 162 -2.22 5.11 7.92
CA ARG A 162 -1.74 4.37 6.75
C ARG A 162 -1.86 5.25 5.52
N ARG A 163 -0.80 5.35 4.74
CA ARG A 163 -0.81 6.06 3.47
C ARG A 163 -1.68 5.36 2.44
N ILE A 164 -2.52 6.11 1.74
CA ILE A 164 -3.39 5.59 0.68
C ILE A 164 -2.83 5.99 -0.68
N THR A 165 -2.24 5.04 -1.40
CA THR A 165 -1.56 5.29 -2.68
C THR A 165 -2.42 5.05 -3.92
N ARG A 166 -3.51 4.26 -3.78
CA ARG A 166 -4.40 3.87 -4.88
C ARG A 166 -5.87 4.27 -4.61
N PRO A 167 -6.16 5.57 -4.42
CA PRO A 167 -7.54 6.04 -4.37
C PRO A 167 -8.25 5.76 -5.71
N VAL A 168 -9.57 5.58 -5.65
CA VAL A 168 -10.43 5.47 -6.82
C VAL A 168 -10.77 6.87 -7.29
N SER A 169 -10.27 7.22 -8.48
CA SER A 169 -10.52 8.52 -9.09
C SER A 169 -12.03 8.80 -9.18
N GLY A 170 -12.42 10.04 -8.84
CA GLY A 170 -13.82 10.47 -8.82
C GLY A 170 -14.59 10.14 -7.54
N THR A 171 -13.98 9.46 -6.57
CA THR A 171 -14.58 9.23 -5.24
C THR A 171 -14.04 10.13 -4.14
N VAL A 172 -12.88 10.75 -4.38
CA VAL A 172 -12.22 11.64 -3.42
C VAL A 172 -13.03 12.91 -3.28
N ARG A 173 -13.36 13.26 -2.05
CA ARG A 173 -14.00 14.51 -1.64
C ARG A 173 -13.14 15.15 -0.57
N VAL A 174 -12.82 16.42 -0.71
CA VAL A 174 -11.97 17.16 0.22
C VAL A 174 -12.80 18.23 0.88
N ALA A 175 -12.63 18.43 2.18
CA ALA A 175 -13.29 19.47 2.95
C ALA A 175 -12.27 20.35 3.68
N LEU A 176 -12.59 21.64 3.78
CA LEU A 176 -11.87 22.64 4.57
C LEU A 176 -12.81 23.11 5.69
N ASP A 177 -12.44 22.90 6.95
CA ASP A 177 -13.31 23.13 8.12
C ASP A 177 -14.72 22.52 7.96
N GLY A 178 -14.78 21.30 7.40
CA GLY A 178 -16.03 20.56 7.15
C GLY A 178 -16.84 21.04 5.93
N VAL A 179 -16.34 21.99 5.14
CA VAL A 179 -16.99 22.44 3.90
C VAL A 179 -16.32 21.80 2.68
N GLU A 180 -17.07 20.99 1.92
CA GLU A 180 -16.56 20.35 0.71
C GLU A 180 -16.10 21.39 -0.34
N THR A 181 -14.99 21.08 -1.02
CA THR A 181 -14.44 21.89 -2.11
C THR A 181 -14.08 21.02 -3.31
N GLU A 182 -14.24 21.58 -4.51
CA GLU A 182 -13.77 20.99 -5.77
C GLU A 182 -12.42 21.62 -6.22
N ALA A 183 -11.91 22.60 -5.49
CA ALA A 183 -10.68 23.35 -5.81
C ALA A 183 -9.42 22.56 -5.44
N PHE A 184 -9.30 21.35 -5.98
CA PHE A 184 -8.17 20.46 -5.76
C PHE A 184 -7.93 19.54 -6.95
N SER A 185 -6.72 19.00 -7.01
CA SER A 185 -6.33 17.93 -7.93
C SER A 185 -5.80 16.72 -7.17
N LEU A 186 -6.00 15.53 -7.73
CA LEU A 186 -5.48 14.27 -7.20
C LEU A 186 -4.26 13.83 -8.01
N GLY A 187 -3.10 13.86 -7.36
CA GLY A 187 -1.82 13.41 -7.91
C GLY A 187 -1.58 11.90 -7.74
N ALA A 188 -0.45 11.45 -8.31
CA ALA A 188 0.03 10.07 -8.14
C ALA A 188 0.27 9.74 -6.65
N GLY A 189 0.04 8.48 -6.27
CA GLY A 189 0.24 8.04 -4.88
C GLY A 189 -0.73 8.65 -3.87
N GLY A 190 -1.87 9.20 -4.33
CA GLY A 190 -2.93 9.71 -3.47
C GLY A 190 -2.61 11.05 -2.80
N VAL A 191 -1.82 11.90 -3.44
CA VAL A 191 -1.58 13.27 -2.97
C VAL A 191 -2.69 14.19 -3.46
N VAL A 192 -3.45 14.78 -2.55
CA VAL A 192 -4.39 15.87 -2.83
C VAL A 192 -3.60 17.17 -2.87
N THR A 193 -3.76 17.97 -3.92
CA THR A 193 -3.18 19.32 -4.00
C THR A 193 -4.29 20.32 -4.20
N LEU A 194 -4.52 21.17 -3.20
CA LEU A 194 -5.47 22.27 -3.24
C LEU A 194 -4.96 23.39 -4.18
N ASP A 195 -5.89 24.10 -4.81
CA ASP A 195 -5.54 25.23 -5.69
C ASP A 195 -4.91 26.40 -4.92
N ALA A 196 -5.22 26.52 -3.63
CA ALA A 196 -4.62 27.46 -2.70
C ALA A 196 -4.30 26.77 -1.36
N ALA A 197 -3.22 27.18 -0.70
CA ALA A 197 -2.91 26.72 0.65
C ALA A 197 -4.02 27.17 1.61
N PRO A 198 -4.53 26.29 2.48
CA PRO A 198 -5.50 26.69 3.50
C PRO A 198 -4.88 27.68 4.48
N ASP A 199 -5.69 28.61 4.98
CA ASP A 199 -5.29 29.55 6.02
C ASP A 199 -4.83 28.82 7.29
N GLU A 200 -4.05 29.51 8.12
CA GLU A 200 -3.55 28.97 9.38
C GLU A 200 -4.71 28.50 10.28
N GLY A 201 -4.68 27.23 10.68
CA GLY A 201 -5.69 26.63 11.56
C GLY A 201 -6.89 25.99 10.87
N VAL A 202 -7.00 26.08 9.54
CA VAL A 202 -8.08 25.41 8.78
C VAL A 202 -7.84 23.90 8.72
N GLU A 203 -8.79 23.10 9.17
CA GLU A 203 -8.70 21.64 9.12
C GLU A 203 -8.94 21.15 7.69
N VAL A 204 -8.06 20.26 7.20
CA VAL A 204 -8.21 19.60 5.91
C VAL A 204 -8.59 18.15 6.15
N SER A 205 -9.73 17.72 5.62
CA SER A 205 -10.18 16.32 5.67
C SER A 205 -10.57 15.79 4.29
N ALA A 206 -10.64 14.48 4.15
CA ALA A 206 -11.14 13.86 2.93
C ALA A 206 -11.91 12.56 3.16
N SER A 207 -12.91 12.33 2.32
CA SER A 207 -13.60 11.03 2.17
C SER A 207 -13.26 10.43 0.82
N PHE A 208 -13.00 9.13 0.75
CA PHE A 208 -12.55 8.48 -0.49
C PHE A 208 -12.73 6.96 -0.45
N VAL A 209 -12.80 6.37 -1.64
CA VAL A 209 -12.66 4.93 -1.86
C VAL A 209 -11.23 4.65 -2.30
N PHE A 210 -10.68 3.54 -1.86
CA PHE A 210 -9.35 3.10 -2.27
C PHE A 210 -9.29 1.60 -2.57
N ASP A 211 -8.29 1.24 -3.35
CA ASP A 211 -7.90 -0.15 -3.56
C ASP A 211 -6.52 -0.38 -2.90
N VAL A 212 -6.20 -1.63 -2.59
CA VAL A 212 -4.93 -2.04 -2.00
C VAL A 212 -4.01 -2.58 -3.09
N PRO A 213 -2.75 -2.12 -3.19
CA PRO A 213 -1.77 -2.73 -4.08
C PRO A 213 -1.38 -4.11 -3.56
N VAL A 214 -1.64 -5.15 -4.36
CA VAL A 214 -1.33 -6.54 -4.02
C VAL A 214 -0.61 -7.23 -5.17
N ARG A 215 -0.03 -8.40 -4.91
CA ARG A 215 0.43 -9.34 -5.93
C ARG A 215 -0.02 -10.75 -5.58
N PHE A 216 0.05 -11.67 -6.54
CA PHE A 216 -0.06 -13.09 -6.21
C PHE A 216 1.05 -13.49 -5.22
N ALA A 217 0.70 -14.34 -4.26
CA ALA A 217 1.66 -14.84 -3.28
C ALA A 217 2.54 -15.96 -3.85
N GLU A 218 2.03 -16.70 -4.85
CA GLU A 218 2.65 -17.91 -5.40
C GLU A 218 2.90 -17.84 -6.91
N ASP A 219 3.92 -18.57 -7.38
CA ASP A 219 4.25 -18.76 -8.80
C ASP A 219 3.30 -19.74 -9.53
N ARG A 220 2.36 -20.35 -8.81
CA ARG A 220 1.44 -21.35 -9.36
C ARG A 220 0.02 -21.08 -8.89
N LEU A 221 -0.89 -20.96 -9.85
CA LEU A 221 -2.33 -20.95 -9.61
C LEU A 221 -2.92 -22.33 -9.93
N THR A 222 -3.63 -22.92 -8.97
CA THR A 222 -4.32 -24.22 -9.15
C THR A 222 -5.83 -24.01 -9.23
N VAL A 223 -6.45 -24.49 -10.32
CA VAL A 223 -7.90 -24.48 -10.50
C VAL A 223 -8.38 -25.88 -10.91
N SER A 224 -9.55 -26.29 -10.45
CA SER A 224 -10.18 -27.57 -10.80
C SER A 224 -11.61 -27.34 -11.32
N ARG A 225 -12.17 -28.32 -12.05
CA ARG A 225 -13.60 -28.31 -12.42
C ARG A 225 -14.39 -28.97 -11.30
N ALA A 226 -15.31 -28.24 -10.68
CA ALA A 226 -16.18 -28.73 -9.63
C ALA A 226 -17.46 -29.39 -10.20
N THR A 227 -17.98 -28.87 -11.33
CA THR A 227 -19.09 -29.46 -12.11
C THR A 227 -18.92 -29.17 -13.61
N PHE A 228 -19.85 -29.62 -14.47
CA PHE A 228 -19.79 -29.42 -15.92
C PHE A 228 -19.76 -27.92 -16.35
N LEU A 229 -20.20 -27.01 -15.48
CA LEU A 229 -20.27 -25.56 -15.76
C LEU A 229 -19.62 -24.67 -14.68
N ALA A 230 -19.09 -25.27 -13.61
CA ALA A 230 -18.46 -24.54 -12.51
C ALA A 230 -17.05 -25.06 -12.24
N GLY A 231 -16.11 -24.13 -12.11
CA GLY A 231 -14.78 -24.41 -11.59
C GLY A 231 -14.67 -24.01 -10.12
N ALA A 232 -13.61 -24.49 -9.48
CA ALA A 232 -13.23 -24.09 -8.14
C ALA A 232 -11.75 -23.69 -8.15
N ALA A 233 -11.45 -22.52 -7.61
CA ALA A 233 -10.13 -22.17 -7.14
C ALA A 233 -10.17 -22.32 -5.61
N VAL A 234 -9.53 -23.36 -5.08
CA VAL A 234 -9.60 -23.64 -3.63
C VAL A 234 -8.96 -22.51 -2.82
N SER A 235 -7.89 -21.94 -3.36
CA SER A 235 -7.16 -20.81 -2.78
C SER A 235 -6.53 -19.99 -3.89
N VAL A 236 -6.56 -18.67 -3.72
CA VAL A 236 -5.86 -17.69 -4.55
C VAL A 236 -5.21 -16.70 -3.57
N PRO A 237 -4.04 -17.05 -3.02
CA PRO A 237 -3.40 -16.23 -2.02
C PRO A 237 -2.78 -14.99 -2.66
N LEU A 238 -3.11 -13.82 -2.13
CA LEU A 238 -2.54 -12.53 -2.49
C LEU A 238 -1.83 -11.94 -1.27
N VAL A 239 -0.84 -11.11 -1.53
CA VAL A 239 -0.13 -10.39 -0.49
C VAL A 239 0.01 -8.92 -0.88
N GLU A 240 -0.23 -8.05 0.08
CA GLU A 240 -0.02 -6.62 -0.06
C GLU A 240 1.44 -6.29 -0.41
N VAL A 241 1.59 -5.29 -1.29
CA VAL A 241 2.86 -4.71 -1.71
C VAL A 241 2.95 -3.31 -1.11
N ARG A 242 4.10 -2.96 -0.53
CA ARG A 242 4.34 -1.60 -0.03
C ARG A 242 4.90 -0.71 -1.12
N GLU A 243 4.42 0.54 -1.16
CA GLU A 243 4.74 1.59 -2.14
C GLU A 243 5.17 2.90 -1.47
#